data_AF-A0A8I3PIZ6-F1
#
_entry.id   AF-A0A8I3PIZ6-F1
#
_cell.length_a   1.000
_cell.length_b   1.000
_cell.length_c   1.000
_cell.angle_alpha   90.00
_cell.angle_beta   90.00
_cell.angle_gamma   90.00
#
_symmetry.space_group_name_H-M   'P 1'
#
loop_
_entity.id
_entity.type
_entity.pdbx_description
1 polymer ?
#
loop_
_entity_poly.entity_id
_entity_poly.type
_entity_poly.pdbx_seq_one_letter_code
_entity_poly.pdbx_strand_id
1 'polypeptide(L)'
;MDFHYETQPVPNPVAYFLHQSPWWVHRGETLGNHFVELVVPFFIFLGRRMCVLHGALQILFQVILIISGNLSFLNWLTMVPSVACFDDATLGFLFPSGPGGLKYRVLKMQEEAARGALAPLRYGCMVRRAVHLALAALVAWLSVPVVLNLLSPTQIMNTSFNPLRIVNTYGAFGSITKERTEVILQGTAAPNASSPDAVWEDYEFKCKPGDPGRRPCLISPYHYRLDWLMWFAAFQTYEHNEWIIHLAGKLLANDASALSLLAVNPFEGRAPPRWLRGEHYRYKFSRPGGPHAAAGKWWLRKRIGPYFPPVSLRDLEDYFRSREWPPPW
;
A
#
# COMPACT_ATOMS: atom_id res chain seq x y z
N MET A 1 -1.83 -17.01 2.65
CA MET A 1 -2.70 -15.84 2.89
C MET A 1 -3.22 -15.75 4.33
N ASP A 2 -2.90 -16.71 5.21
CA ASP A 2 -3.50 -16.84 6.55
C ASP A 2 -3.29 -15.63 7.47
N PHE A 3 -2.21 -14.86 7.27
CA PHE A 3 -1.89 -13.67 8.07
C PHE A 3 -2.14 -12.36 7.32
N HIS A 4 -2.16 -12.42 5.98
CA HIS A 4 -2.04 -11.26 5.10
C HIS A 4 -3.08 -10.19 5.42
N TYR A 5 -4.37 -10.57 5.42
CA TYR A 5 -5.50 -9.67 5.60
C TYR A 5 -5.48 -8.90 6.94
N GLU A 6 -5.06 -9.53 8.02
CA GLU A 6 -4.97 -8.89 9.35
C GLU A 6 -3.75 -7.97 9.45
N THR A 7 -2.63 -8.37 8.84
CA THR A 7 -1.35 -7.65 8.98
C THR A 7 -1.17 -6.51 7.99
N GLN A 8 -2.03 -6.38 6.97
CA GLN A 8 -2.01 -5.32 5.97
C GLN A 8 -1.94 -3.91 6.60
N PRO A 9 -1.16 -2.96 6.06
CA PRO A 9 -0.96 -1.64 6.66
C PRO A 9 -2.24 -0.90 7.07
N VAL A 10 -3.21 -0.84 6.17
CA VAL A 10 -4.57 -0.35 6.44
C VAL A 10 -5.54 -1.40 5.89
N PRO A 11 -5.97 -2.35 6.71
CA PRO A 11 -6.93 -3.35 6.24
C PRO A 11 -8.29 -2.69 6.05
N ASN A 12 -9.10 -3.27 5.17
CA ASN A 12 -10.44 -2.79 4.87
C ASN A 12 -11.52 -3.72 5.50
N PRO A 13 -12.81 -3.35 5.46
CA PRO A 13 -13.87 -4.19 6.03
C PRO A 13 -13.98 -5.59 5.39
N VAL A 14 -13.60 -5.74 4.12
CA VAL A 14 -13.67 -7.03 3.42
C VAL A 14 -12.54 -7.94 3.90
N ALA A 15 -11.34 -7.40 4.16
CA ALA A 15 -10.20 -8.12 4.71
C ALA A 15 -10.56 -8.81 6.05
N TYR A 16 -11.38 -8.16 6.88
CA TYR A 16 -11.89 -8.75 8.13
C TYR A 16 -12.65 -10.06 7.89
N PHE A 17 -13.51 -10.11 6.88
CA PHE A 17 -14.26 -11.33 6.53
C PHE A 17 -13.39 -12.35 5.81
N LEU A 18 -12.57 -11.91 4.85
CA LEU A 18 -11.68 -12.80 4.10
C LEU A 18 -10.68 -13.52 5.00
N HIS A 19 -10.17 -12.85 6.04
CA HIS A 19 -9.28 -13.45 7.03
C HIS A 19 -9.86 -14.68 7.74
N GLN A 20 -11.19 -14.79 7.82
CA GLN A 20 -11.87 -15.90 8.50
C GLN A 20 -12.17 -17.07 7.56
N SER A 21 -11.74 -16.99 6.30
CA SER A 21 -11.96 -18.04 5.32
C SER A 21 -11.22 -19.32 5.73
N PRO A 22 -11.72 -20.51 5.34
CA PRO A 22 -11.02 -21.75 5.59
C PRO A 22 -9.63 -21.78 4.97
N TRP A 23 -8.70 -22.51 5.59
CA TRP A 23 -7.31 -22.63 5.14
C TRP A 23 -7.14 -23.04 3.65
N TRP A 24 -8.07 -23.81 3.10
CA TRP A 24 -8.00 -24.24 1.70
C TRP A 24 -8.28 -23.09 0.72
N VAL A 25 -9.11 -22.10 1.12
CA VAL A 25 -9.31 -20.86 0.37
C VAL A 25 -7.99 -20.10 0.31
N HIS A 26 -7.32 -19.94 1.46
CA HIS A 26 -6.04 -19.26 1.53
C HIS A 26 -4.92 -19.92 0.73
N ARG A 27 -4.92 -21.26 0.63
CA ARG A 27 -4.01 -21.98 -0.27
C ARG A 27 -4.36 -21.73 -1.74
N GLY A 28 -5.64 -21.74 -2.09
CA GLY A 28 -6.13 -21.39 -3.42
C GLY A 28 -5.75 -19.97 -3.84
N GLU A 29 -5.94 -18.98 -2.96
CA GLU A 29 -5.50 -17.59 -3.16
C GLU A 29 -4.00 -17.50 -3.37
N THR A 30 -3.22 -18.24 -2.59
CA THR A 30 -1.76 -18.26 -2.72
C THR A 30 -1.34 -18.86 -4.07
N LEU A 31 -1.95 -19.97 -4.50
CA LEU A 31 -1.71 -20.56 -5.81
C LEU A 31 -2.13 -19.63 -6.95
N GLY A 32 -3.29 -19.00 -6.83
CA GLY A 32 -3.79 -18.00 -7.78
C GLY A 32 -2.84 -16.81 -7.91
N ASN A 33 -2.32 -16.31 -6.80
CA ASN A 33 -1.30 -15.28 -6.77
C ASN A 33 -0.06 -15.69 -7.59
N HIS A 34 0.52 -16.87 -7.31
CA HIS A 34 1.69 -17.36 -8.06
C HIS A 34 1.38 -17.55 -9.55
N PHE A 35 0.20 -18.05 -9.89
CA PHE A 35 -0.20 -18.22 -11.28
C PHE A 35 -0.31 -16.88 -12.01
N VAL A 36 -1.01 -15.90 -11.44
CA VAL A 36 -1.18 -14.58 -12.05
C VAL A 36 0.12 -13.79 -12.11
N GLU A 37 0.97 -13.89 -11.09
CA GLU A 37 2.22 -13.12 -11.04
C GLU A 37 3.37 -13.76 -11.83
N LEU A 38 3.40 -15.09 -11.95
CA LEU A 38 4.52 -15.81 -12.60
C LEU A 38 4.18 -16.38 -13.96
N VAL A 39 2.95 -16.84 -14.20
CA VAL A 39 2.59 -17.52 -15.46
C VAL A 39 1.89 -16.58 -16.42
N VAL A 40 0.88 -15.85 -15.95
CA VAL A 40 0.06 -14.96 -16.78
C VAL A 40 0.85 -13.87 -17.52
N PRO A 41 1.99 -13.30 -17.03
CA PRO A 41 2.76 -12.32 -17.80
C PRO A 41 3.28 -12.86 -19.13
N PHE A 42 3.57 -14.18 -19.22
CA PHE A 42 4.04 -14.79 -20.46
C PHE A 42 2.96 -14.87 -21.55
N PHE A 43 1.68 -14.74 -21.19
CA PHE A 43 0.58 -14.75 -22.15
C PHE A 43 0.63 -13.56 -23.12
N ILE A 44 1.31 -12.46 -22.76
CA ILE A 44 1.58 -11.34 -23.67
C ILE A 44 2.25 -11.81 -24.97
N PHE A 45 3.11 -12.83 -24.89
CA PHE A 45 3.89 -13.33 -26.04
C PHE A 45 3.16 -14.42 -26.85
N LEU A 46 2.01 -14.92 -26.38
CA LEU A 46 1.31 -16.08 -26.98
C LEU A 46 0.20 -15.67 -27.98
N GLY A 47 0.36 -14.51 -28.60
CA GLY A 47 -0.55 -13.99 -29.63
C GLY A 47 -1.77 -13.24 -29.09
N ARG A 48 -2.63 -12.80 -30.01
CA ARG A 48 -3.71 -11.83 -29.74
C ARG A 48 -4.64 -12.25 -28.60
N ARG A 49 -5.18 -13.47 -28.64
CA ARG A 49 -6.18 -13.95 -27.66
C ARG A 49 -5.58 -14.05 -26.25
N MET A 50 -4.34 -14.52 -26.16
CA MET A 50 -3.65 -14.68 -24.88
C MET A 50 -3.22 -13.33 -24.29
N CYS A 51 -2.84 -12.36 -25.12
CA CYS A 51 -2.58 -10.99 -24.67
C CYS A 51 -3.84 -10.34 -24.07
N VAL A 52 -5.01 -10.48 -24.71
CA VAL A 52 -6.28 -10.00 -24.15
C VAL A 52 -6.61 -10.71 -22.84
N LEU A 53 -6.41 -12.03 -22.77
CA LEU A 53 -6.60 -12.81 -21.54
C LEU A 53 -5.66 -12.34 -20.42
N HIS A 54 -4.40 -12.05 -20.73
CA HIS A 54 -3.45 -11.45 -19.79
C HIS A 54 -3.99 -10.16 -19.20
N GLY A 55 -4.38 -9.21 -20.05
CA GLY A 55 -4.93 -7.93 -19.62
C GLY A 55 -6.14 -8.09 -18.72
N ALA A 56 -7.07 -8.99 -19.08
CA ALA A 56 -8.28 -9.25 -18.30
C ALA A 56 -7.96 -9.88 -16.93
N LEU A 57 -7.11 -10.91 -16.90
CA LEU A 57 -6.71 -11.56 -15.65
C LEU A 57 -5.94 -10.60 -14.73
N GLN A 58 -5.05 -9.77 -15.28
CA GLN A 58 -4.29 -8.81 -14.49
C GLN A 58 -5.21 -7.72 -13.90
N ILE A 59 -6.12 -7.15 -14.69
CA ILE A 59 -7.09 -6.17 -14.19
C ILE A 59 -7.98 -6.79 -13.12
N LEU A 60 -8.53 -7.99 -13.37
CA LEU A 60 -9.36 -8.70 -12.40
C LEU A 60 -8.62 -8.95 -11.09
N PHE A 61 -7.37 -9.40 -11.17
CA PHE A 61 -6.52 -9.63 -10.01
C PHE A 61 -6.29 -8.35 -9.21
N GLN A 62 -5.96 -7.24 -9.88
CA GLN A 62 -5.80 -5.94 -9.21
C GLN A 62 -7.11 -5.44 -8.59
N VAL A 63 -8.26 -5.69 -9.20
CA VAL A 63 -9.59 -5.35 -8.62
C VAL A 63 -9.84 -6.14 -7.34
N ILE A 64 -9.53 -7.44 -7.34
CA ILE A 64 -9.63 -8.29 -6.15
C ILE A 64 -8.71 -7.78 -5.04
N LEU A 65 -7.48 -7.36 -5.35
CA LEU A 65 -6.57 -6.77 -4.38
C LEU A 65 -7.10 -5.46 -3.78
N ILE A 66 -7.72 -4.59 -4.59
CA ILE A 66 -8.37 -3.35 -4.12
C ILE A 66 -9.55 -3.65 -3.19
N ILE A 67 -10.37 -4.66 -3.54
CA ILE A 67 -11.53 -5.04 -2.74
C ILE A 67 -11.08 -5.71 -1.44
N SER A 68 -10.00 -6.48 -1.46
CA SER A 68 -9.56 -7.31 -0.33
C SER A 68 -8.51 -6.65 0.59
N GLY A 69 -8.04 -5.45 0.25
CA GLY A 69 -7.12 -4.70 1.08
C GLY A 69 -6.93 -3.24 0.63
N ASN A 70 -5.81 -2.63 1.02
CA ASN A 70 -5.43 -1.31 0.53
C ASN A 70 -3.93 -1.23 0.24
N LEU A 71 -3.55 -1.28 -1.03
CA LEU A 71 -2.19 -0.99 -1.52
C LEU A 71 -2.11 0.40 -2.17
N SER A 72 -3.05 1.30 -1.84
CA SER A 72 -3.13 2.66 -2.36
C SER A 72 -3.19 2.67 -3.90
N PHE A 73 -2.50 3.60 -4.54
CA PHE A 73 -2.50 3.78 -5.99
C PHE A 73 -1.73 2.68 -6.76
N LEU A 74 -1.02 1.77 -6.10
CA LEU A 74 -0.19 0.75 -6.77
C LEU A 74 -1.01 -0.17 -7.67
N ASN A 75 -2.16 -0.66 -7.19
CA ASN A 75 -3.03 -1.52 -7.99
C ASN A 75 -3.47 -0.84 -9.28
N TRP A 76 -3.78 0.46 -9.19
CA TRP A 76 -4.21 1.28 -10.32
C TRP A 76 -3.08 1.49 -11.33
N LEU A 77 -1.86 1.76 -10.85
CA LEU A 77 -0.67 1.84 -11.71
C LEU A 77 -0.38 0.52 -12.43
N THR A 78 -0.76 -0.62 -11.85
CA THR A 78 -0.64 -1.93 -12.51
C THR A 78 -1.78 -2.18 -13.52
N MET A 79 -3.00 -1.69 -13.27
CA MET A 79 -4.12 -1.84 -14.21
C MET A 79 -3.92 -1.05 -15.50
N VAL A 80 -3.38 0.17 -15.41
CA VAL A 80 -3.18 1.07 -16.57
C VAL A 80 -2.44 0.40 -17.73
N PRO A 81 -1.24 -0.20 -17.56
CA PRO A 81 -0.56 -0.87 -18.65
C PRO A 81 -1.31 -2.12 -19.14
N SER A 82 -2.09 -2.80 -18.29
CA SER A 82 -2.92 -3.94 -18.72
C SER A 82 -4.04 -3.54 -19.67
N VAL A 83 -4.50 -2.29 -19.64
CA VAL A 83 -5.46 -1.77 -20.63
C VAL A 83 -4.86 -1.77 -22.05
N ALA A 84 -3.54 -1.64 -22.19
CA ALA A 84 -2.87 -1.69 -23.49
C ALA A 84 -2.88 -3.08 -24.15
N CYS A 85 -3.31 -4.12 -23.43
CA CYS A 85 -3.44 -5.48 -23.97
C CYS A 85 -4.73 -5.68 -24.78
N PHE A 86 -5.67 -4.74 -24.73
CA PHE A 86 -6.93 -4.82 -25.45
C PHE A 86 -6.84 -4.01 -26.75
N ASP A 87 -7.17 -4.64 -27.87
CA ASP A 87 -7.24 -3.97 -29.18
C ASP A 87 -8.60 -3.30 -29.42
N ASP A 88 -8.66 -2.44 -30.44
CA ASP A 88 -9.88 -1.71 -30.82
C ASP A 88 -11.07 -2.65 -31.08
N ALA A 89 -10.80 -3.84 -31.61
CA ALA A 89 -11.83 -4.84 -31.85
C ALA A 89 -12.41 -5.41 -30.55
N THR A 90 -11.57 -5.62 -29.53
CA THR A 90 -12.00 -6.10 -28.21
C THR A 90 -12.74 -5.02 -27.44
N LEU A 91 -12.31 -3.76 -27.54
CA LEU A 91 -12.98 -2.62 -26.89
C LEU A 91 -14.15 -2.07 -27.71
N GLY A 92 -14.38 -2.59 -28.91
CA GLY A 92 -15.37 -2.07 -29.86
C GLY A 92 -16.82 -2.12 -29.39
N PHE A 93 -17.13 -2.85 -28.29
CA PHE A 93 -18.44 -2.84 -27.66
C PHE A 93 -18.71 -1.59 -26.82
N LEU A 94 -17.67 -0.87 -26.37
CA LEU A 94 -17.78 0.36 -25.60
C LEU A 94 -18.19 1.57 -26.44
N PHE A 95 -18.15 1.44 -27.78
CA PHE A 95 -18.38 2.54 -28.71
C PHE A 95 -19.68 2.35 -29.52
N PRO A 96 -20.41 3.43 -29.83
CA PRO A 96 -21.65 3.36 -30.61
C PRO A 96 -21.44 2.72 -31.98
N SER A 97 -22.35 1.80 -32.35
CA SER A 97 -22.33 1.08 -33.63
C SER A 97 -23.19 1.72 -34.73
N GLY A 98 -23.83 2.86 -34.45
CA GLY A 98 -24.71 3.54 -35.41
C GLY A 98 -23.99 4.13 -36.63
N PRO A 99 -24.71 4.50 -37.71
CA PRO A 99 -24.14 5.17 -38.87
C PRO A 99 -23.41 6.45 -38.47
N GLY A 100 -22.11 6.55 -38.81
CA GLY A 100 -21.25 7.67 -38.38
C GLY A 100 -20.56 7.50 -37.02
N GLY A 101 -20.89 6.44 -36.27
CA GLY A 101 -20.22 6.06 -35.02
C GLY A 101 -18.74 5.75 -35.20
N LEU A 102 -17.96 5.84 -34.11
CA LEU A 102 -16.51 5.60 -34.13
C LEU A 102 -16.18 4.21 -34.69
N LYS A 103 -16.95 3.19 -34.29
CA LYS A 103 -16.80 1.81 -34.75
C LYS A 103 -16.98 1.66 -36.27
N TYR A 104 -18.00 2.32 -36.83
CA TYR A 104 -18.24 2.33 -38.28
C TYR A 104 -17.07 2.99 -39.04
N ARG A 105 -16.55 4.11 -38.52
CA ARG A 105 -15.40 4.82 -39.12
C ARG A 105 -14.13 3.95 -39.13
N VAL A 106 -13.82 3.28 -38.02
CA VAL A 106 -12.64 2.40 -37.92
C VAL A 106 -12.76 1.19 -38.86
N LEU A 107 -13.93 0.53 -38.90
CA LEU A 107 -14.17 -0.60 -39.82
C LEU A 107 -14.01 -0.17 -41.28
N LYS A 108 -14.53 1.01 -41.65
CA LYS A 108 -14.37 1.55 -43.00
C LYS A 108 -12.90 1.81 -43.34
N MET A 109 -12.12 2.40 -42.42
CA MET A 109 -10.67 2.60 -42.61
C MET A 109 -9.91 1.28 -42.77
N GLN A 110 -10.31 0.24 -42.01
CA GLN A 110 -9.72 -1.11 -42.12
C GLN A 110 -10.08 -1.80 -43.44
N GLU A 111 -11.32 -1.65 -43.93
CA GLU A 111 -11.72 -2.15 -45.26
C GLU A 111 -10.99 -1.43 -46.39
N GLU A 112 -10.88 -0.10 -46.33
CA GLU A 112 -10.13 0.70 -47.31
C GLU A 112 -8.65 0.30 -47.34
N ALA A 113 -8.05 0.09 -46.16
CA ALA A 113 -6.71 -0.47 -45.98
C ALA A 113 -6.55 -1.87 -46.59
N ALA A 114 -7.51 -2.77 -46.34
CA ALA A 114 -7.48 -4.15 -46.84
C ALA A 114 -7.68 -4.26 -48.36
N ARG A 115 -8.39 -3.29 -48.98
CA ARG A 115 -8.60 -3.20 -50.43
C ARG A 115 -7.37 -2.73 -51.23
N GLY A 116 -6.20 -2.62 -50.58
CA GLY A 116 -4.93 -2.35 -51.26
C GLY A 116 -4.55 -0.86 -51.37
N ALA A 117 -5.24 0.04 -50.65
CA ALA A 117 -4.89 1.46 -50.58
C ALA A 117 -3.77 1.77 -49.55
N LEU A 118 -3.05 0.76 -49.04
CA LEU A 118 -1.90 0.94 -48.16
C LEU A 118 -0.61 0.89 -48.98
N ALA A 119 -0.02 2.07 -49.15
CA ALA A 119 1.33 2.28 -49.66
C ALA A 119 2.35 1.31 -49.02
N PRO A 120 3.39 0.88 -49.75
CA PRO A 120 4.40 -0.06 -49.25
C PRO A 120 4.99 0.45 -47.93
N LEU A 121 5.33 -0.48 -47.03
CA LEU A 121 5.90 -0.25 -45.70
C LEU A 121 6.75 1.02 -45.64
N ARG A 122 6.13 2.12 -45.18
CA ARG A 122 6.80 3.43 -45.08
C ARG A 122 8.08 3.26 -44.29
N TYR A 123 9.17 3.91 -44.70
CA TYR A 123 10.43 4.03 -43.95
C TYR A 123 10.23 4.16 -42.42
N GLY A 124 9.21 4.90 -41.99
CA GLY A 124 8.80 5.02 -40.59
C GLY A 124 8.45 3.70 -39.87
N CYS A 125 7.87 2.69 -40.54
CA CYS A 125 7.64 1.37 -39.95
C CYS A 125 8.94 0.61 -39.68
N MET A 126 9.91 0.72 -40.60
CA MET A 126 11.23 0.09 -40.43
C MET A 126 12.02 0.79 -39.31
N VAL A 127 12.03 2.12 -39.30
CA VAL A 127 12.63 2.91 -38.21
C VAL A 127 12.01 2.55 -36.87
N ARG A 128 10.67 2.52 -36.78
CA ARG A 128 9.97 2.13 -35.55
C ARG A 128 10.36 0.72 -35.10
N ARG A 129 10.43 -0.24 -36.01
CA ARG A 129 10.84 -1.62 -35.69
C ARG A 129 12.29 -1.67 -35.19
N ALA A 130 13.21 -0.95 -35.84
CA ALA A 130 14.60 -0.87 -35.42
C ALA A 130 14.73 -0.25 -34.01
N VAL A 131 14.01 0.86 -33.75
CA VAL A 131 13.98 1.50 -32.43
C VAL A 131 13.43 0.55 -31.35
N HIS A 132 12.35 -0.17 -31.62
CA HIS A 132 11.80 -1.14 -30.66
C HIS A 132 12.78 -2.28 -30.36
N LEU A 133 13.45 -2.82 -31.38
CA LEU A 133 14.45 -3.88 -31.19
C LEU A 133 15.67 -3.36 -30.43
N ALA A 134 16.15 -2.16 -30.73
CA ALA A 134 17.25 -1.52 -30.01
C ALA A 134 16.90 -1.27 -28.54
N LEU A 135 15.69 -0.77 -28.27
CA LEU A 135 15.19 -0.57 -26.90
C LEU A 135 15.07 -1.90 -26.15
N ALA A 136 14.53 -2.94 -26.79
CA ALA A 136 14.41 -4.27 -26.19
C ALA A 136 15.78 -4.86 -25.85
N ALA A 137 16.76 -4.74 -26.76
CA ALA A 137 18.13 -5.18 -26.52
C ALA A 137 18.80 -4.41 -25.38
N LEU A 138 18.61 -3.08 -25.33
CA LEU A 138 19.13 -2.25 -24.24
C LEU A 138 18.54 -2.65 -22.88
N VAL A 139 17.21 -2.82 -22.79
CA VAL A 139 16.54 -3.23 -21.55
C VAL A 139 16.97 -4.64 -21.14
N ALA A 140 17.09 -5.57 -22.07
CA ALA A 140 17.56 -6.93 -21.79
C ALA A 140 18.99 -6.92 -21.23
N TRP A 141 19.89 -6.13 -21.83
CA TRP A 141 21.25 -5.97 -21.34
C TRP A 141 21.29 -5.33 -19.94
N LEU A 142 20.54 -4.25 -19.71
CA LEU A 142 20.44 -3.61 -18.40
C LEU A 142 19.77 -4.49 -17.33
N SER A 143 18.99 -5.50 -17.74
CA SER A 143 18.35 -6.45 -16.82
C SER A 143 19.29 -7.54 -16.31
N VAL A 144 20.44 -7.78 -16.96
CA VAL A 144 21.41 -8.82 -16.54
C VAL A 144 21.82 -8.69 -15.07
N PRO A 145 22.33 -7.55 -14.56
CA PRO A 145 22.72 -7.42 -13.15
C PRO A 145 21.53 -7.59 -12.19
N VAL A 146 20.34 -7.14 -12.60
CA VAL A 146 19.10 -7.28 -11.81
C VAL A 146 18.70 -8.75 -11.67
N VAL A 147 18.71 -9.51 -12.77
CA VAL A 147 18.41 -10.94 -12.78
C VAL A 147 19.44 -11.71 -11.97
N LEU A 148 20.73 -11.38 -12.09
CA LEU A 148 21.78 -11.99 -11.26
C LEU A 148 21.56 -11.72 -9.76
N ASN A 149 21.13 -10.50 -9.39
CA ASN A 149 20.76 -10.20 -8.01
C ASN A 149 19.53 -10.97 -7.55
N LEU A 150 18.50 -11.15 -8.38
CA LEU A 150 17.30 -11.93 -8.05
C LEU A 150 17.61 -13.43 -7.87
N LEU A 151 18.56 -13.97 -8.63
CA LEU A 151 19.03 -15.35 -8.48
C LEU A 151 20.05 -15.53 -7.35
N SER A 152 20.54 -14.42 -6.79
CA SER A 152 21.49 -14.46 -5.67
C SER A 152 20.80 -14.85 -4.36
N PRO A 153 21.47 -15.64 -3.49
CA PRO A 153 20.97 -15.93 -2.15
C PRO A 153 20.90 -14.67 -1.25
N THR A 154 21.67 -13.62 -1.56
CA THR A 154 21.69 -12.35 -0.81
C THR A 154 21.17 -11.21 -1.69
N GLN A 155 19.86 -11.23 -1.92
CA GLN A 155 19.20 -10.23 -2.77
C GLN A 155 19.27 -8.83 -2.15
N ILE A 156 19.72 -7.86 -2.93
CA ILE A 156 19.66 -6.44 -2.55
C ILE A 156 18.40 -5.82 -3.15
N MET A 157 17.54 -5.26 -2.29
CA MET A 157 16.29 -4.59 -2.67
C MET A 157 16.47 -3.07 -2.69
N ASN A 158 15.65 -2.38 -3.48
CA ASN A 158 15.63 -0.92 -3.60
C ASN A 158 16.99 -0.32 -4.00
N THR A 159 17.70 -1.01 -4.91
CA THR A 159 19.02 -0.58 -5.37
C THR A 159 19.05 -0.33 -6.88
N SER A 160 19.94 0.56 -7.30
CA SER A 160 20.20 0.88 -8.70
C SER A 160 21.53 0.27 -9.14
N PHE A 161 21.52 -0.36 -10.32
CA PHE A 161 22.71 -1.01 -10.88
C PHE A 161 23.42 -0.18 -11.94
N ASN A 162 22.87 0.99 -12.29
CA ASN A 162 23.42 1.90 -13.30
C ASN A 162 23.19 3.37 -12.92
N PRO A 163 24.01 4.32 -13.44
CA PRO A 163 23.88 5.74 -13.12
C PRO A 163 22.54 6.37 -13.54
N LEU A 164 21.96 5.88 -14.64
CA LEU A 164 20.71 6.39 -15.22
C LEU A 164 19.44 5.83 -14.53
N ARG A 165 19.60 4.85 -13.64
CA ARG A 165 18.54 4.18 -12.87
C ARG A 165 17.39 3.63 -13.73
N ILE A 166 17.69 3.10 -14.92
CA ILE A 166 16.67 2.66 -15.89
C ILE A 166 16.03 1.31 -15.49
N VAL A 167 16.84 0.33 -15.09
CA VAL A 167 16.38 -0.99 -14.63
C VAL A 167 16.99 -1.26 -13.24
N ASN A 168 16.13 -1.48 -12.25
CA ASN A 168 16.48 -1.55 -10.82
C ASN A 168 15.70 -2.65 -10.12
N THR A 169 16.08 -2.98 -8.89
CA THR A 169 15.28 -3.83 -8.01
C THR A 169 14.44 -2.97 -7.07
N TYR A 170 13.15 -3.28 -6.96
CA TYR A 170 12.26 -2.68 -6.00
C TYR A 170 11.62 -3.79 -5.16
N GLY A 171 11.71 -3.65 -3.85
CA GLY A 171 11.11 -4.57 -2.90
C GLY A 171 10.34 -3.78 -1.87
N ALA A 172 9.01 -3.88 -1.92
CA ALA A 172 8.16 -3.32 -0.88
C ALA A 172 8.12 -4.24 0.36
N PHE A 173 7.88 -5.55 0.15
CA PHE A 173 7.71 -6.52 1.23
C PHE A 173 8.31 -7.89 0.85
N GLY A 174 9.52 -8.19 1.33
CA GLY A 174 10.16 -9.50 1.10
C GLY A 174 9.64 -10.62 2.01
N SER A 175 8.83 -10.29 3.03
CA SER A 175 8.19 -11.25 3.92
C SER A 175 6.87 -10.68 4.44
N ILE A 176 5.98 -11.57 4.88
CA ILE A 176 4.69 -11.22 5.49
C ILE A 176 4.82 -11.38 7.01
N THR A 177 4.52 -10.31 7.75
CA THR A 177 4.45 -10.37 9.20
C THR A 177 3.30 -11.27 9.65
N LYS A 178 3.52 -12.05 10.71
CA LYS A 178 2.51 -12.98 11.24
C LYS A 178 1.65 -12.40 12.36
N GLU A 179 2.06 -11.26 12.91
CA GLU A 179 1.35 -10.57 13.99
C GLU A 179 1.13 -9.11 13.61
N ARG A 180 -0.06 -8.59 13.93
CA ARG A 180 -0.35 -7.17 13.84
C ARG A 180 0.02 -6.49 15.16
N THR A 181 1.11 -5.74 15.16
CA THR A 181 1.47 -4.87 16.26
C THR A 181 1.18 -3.42 15.91
N GLU A 182 0.92 -2.60 16.92
CA GLU A 182 0.57 -1.20 16.77
C GLU A 182 1.15 -0.36 17.90
N VAL A 183 1.66 0.81 17.55
CA VAL A 183 1.99 1.85 18.52
C VAL A 183 0.77 2.76 18.69
N ILE A 184 0.35 2.95 19.93
CA ILE A 184 -0.71 3.87 20.34
C ILE A 184 -0.07 5.00 21.13
N LEU A 185 -0.24 6.23 20.63
CA LEU A 185 0.23 7.43 21.31
C LEU A 185 -0.81 7.82 22.36
N GLN A 186 -0.37 8.01 23.60
CA GLN A 186 -1.24 8.35 24.71
C GLN A 186 -0.74 9.62 25.39
N GLY A 187 -1.66 10.54 25.69
CA GLY A 187 -1.37 11.75 26.48
C GLY A 187 -2.01 11.68 27.86
N THR A 188 -1.41 12.37 28.84
CA THR A 188 -2.05 12.61 30.14
C THR A 188 -1.81 14.05 30.62
N ALA A 189 -2.82 14.62 31.27
CA ALA A 189 -2.70 15.91 31.97
C ALA A 189 -2.19 15.75 33.42
N ALA A 190 -1.97 14.51 33.89
CA ALA A 190 -1.52 14.23 35.24
C ALA A 190 -0.19 14.96 35.57
N PRO A 191 -0.01 15.48 36.79
CA PRO A 191 1.25 16.12 37.18
C PRO A 191 2.42 15.14 37.13
N ASN A 192 2.18 13.89 37.51
CA ASN A 192 3.17 12.81 37.55
C ASN A 192 2.72 11.66 36.64
N ALA A 193 3.53 11.33 35.62
CA ALA A 193 3.27 10.24 34.68
C ALA A 193 3.21 8.85 35.33
N SER A 194 3.90 8.66 36.45
CA SER A 194 3.99 7.39 37.19
C SER A 194 2.91 7.24 38.26
N SER A 195 2.02 8.21 38.40
CA SER A 195 0.93 8.14 39.38
C SER A 195 -0.07 7.04 38.99
N PRO A 196 -0.53 6.17 39.93
CA PRO A 196 -1.48 5.10 39.62
C PRO A 196 -2.83 5.59 39.11
N ASP A 197 -3.20 6.81 39.45
CA ASP A 197 -4.41 7.53 39.06
C ASP A 197 -4.25 8.34 37.76
N ALA A 198 -3.07 8.32 37.13
CA ALA A 198 -2.87 8.95 35.83
C ALA A 198 -3.77 8.31 34.76
N VAL A 199 -4.75 9.09 34.30
CA VAL A 199 -5.57 8.73 33.15
C VAL A 199 -4.82 9.04 31.86
N TRP A 200 -4.60 8.01 31.05
CA TRP A 200 -3.96 8.11 29.75
C TRP A 200 -5.00 7.98 28.65
N GLU A 201 -5.06 8.97 27.76
CA GLU A 201 -6.05 9.07 26.70
C GLU A 201 -5.38 8.84 25.33
N ASP A 202 -6.01 8.01 24.49
CA ASP A 202 -5.47 7.60 23.19
C ASP A 202 -5.65 8.72 22.14
N TYR A 203 -4.59 9.03 21.39
CA TYR A 203 -4.70 9.75 20.13
C TYR A 203 -5.12 8.78 19.02
N GLU A 204 -6.18 9.11 18.29
CA GLU A 204 -6.68 8.26 17.21
C GLU A 204 -6.24 8.77 15.83
N PHE A 205 -5.71 7.86 15.02
CA PHE A 205 -5.34 8.09 13.62
C PHE A 205 -6.55 7.90 12.71
N LYS A 206 -6.48 8.42 11.48
CA LYS A 206 -7.64 8.47 10.57
C LYS A 206 -8.15 7.09 10.16
N CYS A 207 -7.26 6.15 9.90
CA CYS A 207 -7.63 4.82 9.43
C CYS A 207 -6.82 3.65 10.01
N LYS A 208 -5.59 3.87 10.46
CA LYS A 208 -4.77 2.88 11.17
C LYS A 208 -5.52 2.34 12.40
N PRO A 209 -5.56 1.02 12.64
CA PRO A 209 -6.15 0.43 13.85
C PRO A 209 -5.75 1.17 15.15
N GLY A 210 -6.77 1.49 15.94
CA GLY A 210 -6.69 2.24 17.20
C GLY A 210 -7.77 1.70 18.15
N ASP A 211 -8.89 2.41 18.30
CA ASP A 211 -10.06 1.91 19.03
C ASP A 211 -10.52 0.52 18.52
N PRO A 212 -10.60 -0.50 19.40
CA PRO A 212 -11.10 -1.83 19.03
C PRO A 212 -12.53 -1.88 18.50
N GLY A 213 -13.36 -0.90 18.85
CA GLY A 213 -14.73 -0.73 18.33
C GLY A 213 -14.78 -0.19 16.90
N ARG A 214 -13.67 0.38 16.41
CA ARG A 214 -13.66 1.07 15.12
C ARG A 214 -13.56 0.09 13.96
N ARG A 215 -14.54 0.19 13.04
CA ARG A 215 -14.52 -0.55 11.79
C ARG A 215 -13.30 -0.15 10.94
N PRO A 216 -12.62 -1.10 10.26
CA PRO A 216 -11.57 -0.75 9.29
C PRO A 216 -12.08 0.19 8.18
N CYS A 217 -11.20 1.07 7.70
CA CYS A 217 -11.53 2.07 6.68
C CYS A 217 -11.60 1.49 5.26
N LEU A 218 -12.36 2.15 4.38
CA LEU A 218 -12.25 1.98 2.92
C LEU A 218 -11.77 3.30 2.31
N ILE A 219 -10.48 3.38 1.93
CA ILE A 219 -9.85 4.62 1.45
C ILE A 219 -9.04 4.45 0.15
N SER A 220 -9.07 3.27 -0.48
CA SER A 220 -8.47 3.08 -1.82
C SER A 220 -9.08 4.08 -2.82
N PRO A 221 -8.31 4.73 -3.71
CA PRO A 221 -6.91 4.50 -4.11
C PRO A 221 -5.85 5.18 -3.23
N TYR A 222 -6.22 5.67 -2.04
CA TYR A 222 -5.36 6.52 -1.21
C TYR A 222 -4.91 5.81 0.10
N HIS A 223 -3.92 6.41 0.76
CA HIS A 223 -3.57 6.09 2.14
C HIS A 223 -3.09 7.34 2.88
N TYR A 224 -3.36 7.42 4.18
CA TYR A 224 -2.77 8.49 5.00
C TYR A 224 -1.30 8.16 5.27
N ARG A 225 -0.41 9.09 4.90
CA ARG A 225 1.04 8.88 5.03
C ARG A 225 1.45 8.62 6.48
N LEU A 226 0.87 9.35 7.44
CA LEU A 226 1.20 9.18 8.85
C LEU A 226 0.75 7.80 9.38
N ASP A 227 -0.49 7.39 9.08
CA ASP A 227 -1.02 6.06 9.41
C ASP A 227 -0.13 4.93 8.86
N TRP A 228 0.35 5.09 7.62
CA TRP A 228 1.24 4.13 6.97
C TRP A 228 2.65 4.10 7.61
N LEU A 229 3.19 5.26 7.99
CA LEU A 229 4.48 5.33 8.70
C LEU A 229 4.40 4.73 10.10
N MET A 230 3.29 4.94 10.82
CA MET A 230 3.05 4.33 12.13
C MET A 230 2.98 2.80 12.05
N TRP A 231 2.47 2.26 10.96
CA TRP A 231 2.50 0.81 10.73
C TRP A 231 3.93 0.27 10.62
N PHE A 232 4.82 0.96 9.89
CA PHE A 232 6.24 0.58 9.84
C PHE A 232 6.92 0.71 11.20
N ALA A 233 6.65 1.81 11.91
CA ALA A 233 7.20 2.05 13.24
C ALA A 233 6.87 0.92 14.22
N ALA A 234 5.68 0.32 14.12
CA ALA A 234 5.28 -0.76 15.01
C ALA A 234 6.09 -2.06 14.87
N PHE A 235 6.89 -2.21 13.81
CA PHE A 235 7.82 -3.33 13.61
C PHE A 235 9.25 -3.03 14.06
N GLN A 236 9.59 -1.76 14.25
CA GLN A 236 10.92 -1.29 14.57
C GLN A 236 10.92 -0.59 15.92
N THR A 237 12.07 -0.14 16.38
CA THR A 237 12.16 0.65 17.61
C THR A 237 12.06 2.14 17.32
N TYR A 238 11.80 2.96 18.34
CA TYR A 238 11.67 4.40 18.18
C TYR A 238 13.01 5.06 17.82
N GLU A 239 14.16 4.44 18.14
CA GLU A 239 15.49 4.91 17.75
C GLU A 239 15.72 4.81 16.24
N HIS A 240 15.08 3.83 15.58
CA HIS A 240 15.10 3.74 14.11
C HIS A 240 14.05 4.66 13.46
N ASN A 241 13.10 5.18 14.25
CA ASN A 241 11.97 5.99 13.82
C ASN A 241 11.87 7.28 14.64
N GLU A 242 12.97 8.03 14.71
CA GLU A 242 13.11 9.22 15.57
C GLU A 242 12.03 10.29 15.31
N TRP A 243 11.46 10.31 14.11
CA TRP A 243 10.34 11.17 13.73
C TRP A 243 9.11 11.00 14.64
N ILE A 244 8.95 9.86 15.32
CA ILE A 244 7.87 9.64 16.30
C ILE A 244 8.09 10.47 17.56
N ILE A 245 9.34 10.62 17.99
CA ILE A 245 9.69 11.48 19.12
C ILE A 245 9.50 12.95 18.73
N HIS A 246 9.82 13.31 17.48
CA HIS A 246 9.47 14.64 16.95
C HIS A 246 7.95 14.87 16.97
N LEU A 247 7.16 13.88 16.52
CA LEU A 247 5.70 13.93 16.58
C LEU A 247 5.20 14.04 18.02
N ALA A 248 5.78 13.30 18.97
CA ALA A 248 5.45 13.39 20.40
C ALA A 248 5.63 14.81 20.93
N GLY A 249 6.76 15.47 20.62
CA GLY A 249 7.00 16.87 20.98
C GLY A 249 5.97 17.82 20.38
N LYS A 250 5.60 17.63 19.11
CA LYS A 250 4.56 18.41 18.43
C LYS A 250 3.17 18.23 19.05
N LEU A 251 2.81 17.01 19.48
CA LEU A 251 1.54 16.74 20.15
C LEU A 251 1.50 17.32 21.57
N LEU A 252 2.61 17.24 22.31
CA LEU A 252 2.77 17.88 23.61
C LEU A 252 2.64 19.41 23.55
N ALA A 253 3.12 20.01 22.46
CA ALA A 253 2.95 21.45 22.20
C ALA A 253 1.61 21.83 21.54
N ASN A 254 0.72 20.85 21.30
CA ASN A 254 -0.57 21.05 20.65
C ASN A 254 -0.46 21.73 19.26
N ASP A 255 0.55 21.35 18.48
CA ASP A 255 0.80 21.88 17.13
C ASP A 255 -0.34 21.55 16.17
N ALA A 256 -0.97 22.58 15.60
CA ALA A 256 -2.13 22.43 14.73
C ALA A 256 -1.86 21.61 13.46
N SER A 257 -0.65 21.70 12.90
CA SER A 257 -0.29 20.96 11.68
C SER A 257 -0.18 19.47 11.97
N ALA A 258 0.48 19.09 13.06
CA ALA A 258 0.57 17.69 13.49
C ALA A 258 -0.81 17.12 13.85
N LEU A 259 -1.63 17.89 14.58
CA LEU A 259 -2.97 17.47 14.98
C LEU A 259 -3.92 17.29 13.79
N SER A 260 -3.77 18.08 12.72
CA SER A 260 -4.57 17.93 11.50
C SER A 260 -4.40 16.57 10.79
N LEU A 261 -3.31 15.85 11.11
CA LEU A 261 -3.04 14.51 10.58
C LEU A 261 -3.77 13.41 11.35
N LEU A 262 -4.22 13.69 12.58
CA LEU A 262 -4.97 12.77 13.42
C LEU A 262 -6.48 12.90 13.20
N ALA A 263 -7.23 11.89 13.65
CA ALA A 263 -8.69 11.94 13.66
C ALA A 263 -9.26 12.46 14.97
N VAL A 264 -8.64 12.08 16.11
CA VAL A 264 -9.08 12.51 17.44
C VAL A 264 -7.89 13.01 18.23
N ASN A 265 -8.00 14.25 18.72
CA ASN A 265 -7.16 14.78 19.78
C ASN A 265 -7.95 14.72 21.10
N PRO A 266 -7.58 13.86 22.06
CA PRO A 266 -8.31 13.81 23.33
C PRO A 266 -8.26 15.16 24.06
N PHE A 267 -7.21 15.97 23.88
CA PHE A 267 -7.03 17.26 24.57
C PHE A 267 -7.65 18.45 23.80
N GLU A 268 -8.46 18.21 22.77
CA GLU A 268 -9.14 19.27 22.06
C GLU A 268 -10.03 20.11 23.00
N GLY A 269 -9.89 21.43 22.93
CA GLY A 269 -10.58 22.36 23.84
C GLY A 269 -10.10 22.34 25.30
N ARG A 270 -9.05 21.57 25.63
CA ARG A 270 -8.43 21.49 26.95
C ARG A 270 -6.98 21.96 26.92
N ALA A 271 -6.35 22.05 28.10
CA ALA A 271 -4.91 22.24 28.18
C ALA A 271 -4.18 21.05 27.51
N PRO A 272 -3.05 21.28 26.82
CA PRO A 272 -2.24 20.22 26.23
C PRO A 272 -1.79 19.19 27.28
N PRO A 273 -1.49 17.94 26.88
CA PRO A 273 -0.99 16.94 27.81
C PRO A 273 0.37 17.37 28.40
N ARG A 274 0.61 17.02 29.66
CA ARG A 274 1.90 17.24 30.33
C ARG A 274 2.91 16.16 29.96
N TRP A 275 2.41 14.96 29.70
CA TRP A 275 3.21 13.79 29.35
C TRP A 275 2.60 13.07 28.17
N LEU A 276 3.46 12.52 27.33
CA LEU A 276 3.07 11.68 26.20
C LEU A 276 3.91 10.40 26.22
N ARG A 277 3.29 9.27 25.93
CA ARG A 277 3.99 7.98 25.83
C ARG A 277 3.53 7.22 24.58
N GLY A 278 4.36 6.29 24.15
CA GLY A 278 4.00 5.30 23.13
C GLY A 278 3.80 3.95 23.79
N GLU A 279 2.66 3.32 23.57
CA GLU A 279 2.37 1.98 24.07
C GLU A 279 2.25 0.99 22.91
N HIS A 280 2.83 -0.19 23.08
CA HIS A 280 2.83 -1.24 22.06
C HIS A 280 1.75 -2.27 22.36
N TYR A 281 0.93 -2.53 21.35
CA TYR A 281 -0.21 -3.42 21.44
C TYR A 281 -0.20 -4.44 20.32
N ARG A 282 -0.64 -5.66 20.63
CA ARG A 282 -0.99 -6.67 19.64
C ARG A 282 -2.46 -6.55 19.32
N TYR A 283 -2.78 -6.48 18.04
CA TYR A 283 -4.13 -6.47 17.51
C TYR A 283 -4.43 -7.82 16.85
N LYS A 284 -5.68 -8.26 16.95
CA LYS A 284 -6.24 -9.36 16.17
C LYS A 284 -7.65 -9.02 15.73
N PHE A 285 -8.08 -9.49 14.58
CA PHE A 285 -9.48 -9.38 14.21
C PHE A 285 -10.36 -10.17 15.19
N SER A 286 -11.50 -9.58 15.55
CA SER A 286 -12.55 -10.33 16.22
C SER A 286 -13.13 -11.39 15.27
N ARG A 287 -13.74 -12.43 15.84
CA ARG A 287 -14.42 -13.45 15.02
C ARG A 287 -15.86 -13.01 14.76
N PRO A 288 -16.31 -12.97 13.49
CA PRO A 288 -17.72 -12.77 13.16
C PRO A 288 -18.61 -13.75 13.92
N GLY A 289 -19.72 -13.27 14.48
CA GLY A 289 -20.62 -14.08 15.31
C GLY A 289 -20.08 -14.44 16.70
N GLY A 290 -18.83 -14.08 17.03
CA GLY A 290 -18.27 -14.24 18.37
C GLY A 290 -18.71 -13.15 19.35
N PRO A 291 -18.43 -13.32 20.66
CA PRO A 291 -18.89 -12.38 21.70
C PRO A 291 -18.32 -10.97 21.54
N HIS A 292 -17.09 -10.85 21.05
CA HIS A 292 -16.45 -9.55 20.79
C HIS A 292 -17.13 -8.79 19.65
N ALA A 293 -17.44 -9.48 18.54
CA ALA A 293 -18.14 -8.89 17.40
C ALA A 293 -19.59 -8.53 17.77
N ALA A 294 -20.26 -9.36 18.57
CA ALA A 294 -21.60 -9.04 19.11
C ALA A 294 -21.60 -7.79 20.00
N ALA A 295 -20.50 -7.52 20.70
CA ALA A 295 -20.28 -6.28 21.46
C ALA A 295 -19.77 -5.11 20.59
N GLY A 296 -19.82 -5.21 19.27
CA GLY A 296 -19.40 -4.16 18.33
C GLY A 296 -17.89 -4.02 18.13
N LYS A 297 -17.07 -4.93 18.67
CA LYS A 297 -15.61 -4.86 18.50
C LYS A 297 -15.17 -5.54 17.22
N TRP A 298 -14.43 -4.81 16.39
CA TRP A 298 -13.77 -5.32 15.18
C TRP A 298 -12.39 -5.90 15.49
N TRP A 299 -11.77 -5.44 16.57
CA TRP A 299 -10.45 -5.87 17.00
C TRP A 299 -10.44 -6.37 18.43
N LEU A 300 -9.52 -7.27 18.72
CA LEU A 300 -9.01 -7.52 20.07
C LEU A 300 -7.67 -6.82 20.22
N ARG A 301 -7.48 -6.14 21.35
CA ARG A 301 -6.26 -5.40 21.68
C ARG A 301 -5.65 -5.96 22.95
N LYS A 302 -4.37 -6.34 22.91
CA LYS A 302 -3.61 -6.80 24.08
C LYS A 302 -2.33 -6.00 24.21
N ARG A 303 -2.10 -5.38 25.38
CA ARG A 303 -0.86 -4.65 25.66
C ARG A 303 0.33 -5.61 25.67
N ILE A 304 1.39 -5.24 24.97
CA ILE A 304 2.67 -5.95 24.96
C ILE A 304 3.63 -5.28 25.95
N GLY A 305 3.73 -3.96 25.91
CA GLY A 305 4.63 -3.17 26.76
C GLY A 305 4.79 -1.74 26.24
N PRO A 306 5.64 -0.93 26.88
CA PRO A 306 5.95 0.41 26.40
C PRO A 306 6.71 0.36 25.08
N TYR A 307 6.40 1.27 24.16
CA TYR A 307 7.17 1.50 22.94
C TYR A 307 8.25 2.56 23.18
N PHE A 308 7.89 3.70 23.79
CA PHE A 308 8.83 4.67 24.36
C PHE A 308 8.26 5.18 25.70
N PRO A 309 9.10 5.58 26.68
CA PRO A 309 8.65 5.97 28.00
C PRO A 309 7.84 7.27 27.99
N PRO A 310 7.11 7.61 29.06
CA PRO A 310 6.55 8.94 29.22
C PRO A 310 7.61 10.04 29.06
N VAL A 311 7.35 10.97 28.15
CA VAL A 311 8.19 12.15 27.89
C VAL A 311 7.37 13.42 28.06
N SER A 312 8.01 14.47 28.56
CA SER A 312 7.48 15.83 28.63
C SER A 312 8.22 16.75 27.65
N LEU A 313 7.71 17.97 27.42
CA LEU A 313 8.40 18.96 26.59
C LEU A 313 9.81 19.27 27.09
N ARG A 314 10.00 19.27 28.42
CA ARG A 314 11.30 19.53 29.04
C ARG A 314 12.28 18.40 28.75
N ASP A 315 11.84 17.15 28.83
CA ASP A 315 12.69 15.98 28.57
C ASP A 315 13.15 15.93 27.11
N LEU A 316 12.33 16.45 26.20
CA LEU A 316 12.61 16.46 24.76
C LEU A 316 13.47 17.66 24.31
N GLU A 317 13.73 18.65 25.17
CA GLU A 317 14.41 19.88 24.77
C GLU A 317 15.83 19.61 24.23
N ASP A 318 16.62 18.85 24.99
CA ASP A 318 17.97 18.49 24.60
C ASP A 318 17.99 17.54 23.39
N TYR A 319 16.99 16.66 23.29
CA TYR A 319 16.87 15.74 22.16
C TYR A 319 16.61 16.51 20.85
N PHE A 320 15.68 17.47 20.86
CA PHE A 320 15.41 18.32 19.69
C PHE A 320 16.62 19.15 19.28
N ARG A 321 17.34 19.74 20.25
CA ARG A 321 18.59 20.48 19.99
C ARG A 321 19.66 19.59 19.37
N SER A 322 19.83 18.37 19.87
CA SER A 322 20.85 17.42 19.36
C SER A 322 20.62 17.01 17.90
N ARG A 323 19.38 17.10 17.42
CA ARG A 323 18.97 16.76 16.05
C ARG A 323 18.79 17.98 15.16
N GLU A 324 19.08 19.18 15.66
CA GLU A 324 18.86 20.45 14.96
C GLU A 324 17.41 20.61 14.46
N TRP A 325 16.45 20.05 15.22
CA TRP A 325 15.03 20.15 14.88
C TRP A 325 14.42 21.47 15.37
N PRO A 326 13.48 22.06 14.61
CA PRO A 326 12.74 23.23 15.10
C PRO A 326 12.02 22.90 16.41
N PRO A 327 12.18 23.73 17.46
CA PRO A 327 11.50 23.49 18.72
C PRO A 327 9.98 23.53 18.51
N PRO A 328 9.23 22.64 19.17
CA PRO A 328 7.78 22.59 19.07
C PRO A 328 7.07 23.66 19.92
N TRP A 329 7.80 24.32 20.85
CA TRP A 329 7.29 25.31 21.82
C TRP A 329 7.50 26.77 21.41
#